data_AF-A0A931IVI5-F1
#
_entry.id   AF-A0A931IVI5-F1
#
_cell.length_a   1.000
_cell.length_b   1.000
_cell.length_c   1.000
_cell.angle_alpha   90.00
_cell.angle_beta   90.00
_cell.angle_gamma   90.00
#
_symmetry.space_group_name_H-M   'P 1'
#
loop_
_entity.id
_entity.type
_entity.pdbx_description
1 polymer ?
#
loop_
_entity_poly.entity_id
_entity_poly.type
_entity_poly.pdbx_seq_one_letter_code
_entity_poly.pdbx_strand_id
1 'polypeptide(L)'
;MKRWVSLFLLTIFVCVLIIYSLKEAEIIRNMVAHDAGYYSIYVFCDDNSTDSKSITNNAISAIEPEDMRLWLEGSSVTFVSLSDEKKRKSYSKIINITKSPTYIIMDHREIVLETNDPKAISKMLMERKGTKIKGTA
;
A
#
# COMPACT_ATOMS: atom_id res chain seq x y z
N MET A 1 -39.04 24.34 -14.02
CA MET A 1 -37.59 24.64 -14.14
C MET A 1 -36.77 24.15 -12.93
N LYS A 2 -37.15 24.43 -11.67
CA LYS A 2 -36.39 23.98 -10.47
C LYS A 2 -36.15 22.45 -10.36
N ARG A 3 -37.11 21.61 -10.76
CA ARG A 3 -36.96 20.15 -10.76
C ARG A 3 -35.87 19.64 -11.72
N TRP A 4 -35.75 20.24 -12.89
CA TRP A 4 -34.75 19.87 -13.89
C TRP A 4 -33.35 20.32 -13.49
N VAL A 5 -33.22 21.49 -12.86
CA VAL A 5 -31.95 21.98 -12.29
C VAL A 5 -31.46 21.07 -11.17
N SER A 6 -32.34 20.64 -10.27
CA SER A 6 -31.97 19.71 -9.19
C SER A 6 -31.52 18.35 -9.72
N LEU A 7 -32.15 17.86 -10.78
CA LEU A 7 -31.80 16.58 -11.39
C LEU A 7 -30.44 16.67 -12.10
N PHE A 8 -30.17 17.79 -12.79
CA PHE A 8 -28.89 18.04 -13.45
C PHE A 8 -27.74 18.14 -12.44
N LEU A 9 -27.97 18.81 -11.31
CA LEU A 9 -26.97 18.95 -10.24
C LEU A 9 -26.64 17.61 -9.58
N LEU A 10 -27.65 16.76 -9.38
CA LEU A 10 -27.47 15.41 -8.86
C LEU A 10 -26.65 14.54 -9.83
N THR A 11 -26.93 14.61 -11.13
CA THR A 11 -26.17 13.86 -12.14
C THR A 11 -24.70 14.30 -12.17
N ILE A 12 -24.42 15.60 -12.11
CA ILE A 12 -23.03 16.11 -12.05
C ILE A 12 -22.34 15.60 -10.79
N PHE A 13 -23.01 15.65 -9.63
CA PHE A 13 -22.45 15.18 -8.38
C PHE A 13 -22.08 13.70 -8.42
N VAL A 14 -22.96 12.84 -8.95
CA VAL A 14 -22.68 11.41 -9.11
C VAL A 14 -21.53 11.17 -10.08
N CYS A 15 -21.46 11.89 -11.21
CA CYS A 15 -20.34 11.78 -12.15
C CYS A 15 -19.00 12.18 -11.52
N VAL A 16 -18.97 13.24 -10.69
CA VAL A 16 -17.76 13.66 -9.99
C VAL A 16 -17.29 12.59 -9.01
N LEU A 17 -18.21 11.98 -8.25
CA LEU A 17 -17.88 10.88 -7.35
C LEU A 17 -17.29 9.67 -8.09
N ILE A 18 -17.88 9.28 -9.22
CA ILE A 18 -17.40 8.16 -10.04
C ILE A 18 -15.98 8.43 -10.57
N ILE A 19 -15.72 9.62 -11.11
CA ILE A 19 -14.39 10.01 -11.61
C ILE A 19 -13.36 10.01 -10.47
N TYR A 20 -13.76 10.48 -9.29
CA TYR A 20 -12.88 10.50 -8.13
C TYR A 20 -12.50 9.08 -7.69
N SER A 21 -13.47 8.17 -7.59
CA SER A 21 -13.23 6.76 -7.23
C SER A 21 -12.40 6.00 -8.27
N LEU A 22 -12.62 6.26 -9.57
CA LEU A 22 -11.82 5.64 -10.65
C LEU A 22 -10.33 5.95 -10.53
N LYS A 23 -10.00 7.19 -10.16
CA LYS A 23 -8.61 7.64 -10.04
C LYS A 23 -7.90 7.01 -8.85
N GLU A 24 -8.59 6.81 -7.73
CA GLU A 24 -8.04 6.10 -6.57
C GLU A 24 -7.83 4.61 -6.88
N ALA A 25 -8.81 3.97 -7.53
CA ALA A 25 -8.73 2.57 -7.92
C ALA A 25 -7.57 2.30 -8.91
N GLU A 26 -7.32 3.21 -9.85
CA GLU A 26 -6.23 3.06 -10.83
C GLU A 26 -4.85 3.10 -10.16
N ILE A 27 -4.66 3.96 -9.17
CA ILE A 27 -3.37 4.05 -8.48
C ILE A 27 -3.15 2.83 -7.59
N ILE A 28 -4.17 2.38 -6.85
CA ILE A 28 -4.09 1.11 -6.08
C ILE A 28 -3.77 -0.05 -7.02
N ARG A 29 -4.39 -0.12 -8.21
CA ARG A 29 -4.12 -1.16 -9.21
C ARG A 29 -2.66 -1.16 -9.69
N ASN A 30 -1.98 -0.02 -9.64
CA ASN A 30 -0.56 0.08 -10.00
C ASN A 30 0.37 -0.21 -8.81
N MET A 31 -0.17 -0.33 -7.59
CA MET A 31 0.58 -0.61 -6.37
C MET A 31 0.46 -2.07 -5.90
N VAL A 32 -0.63 -2.75 -6.24
CA VAL A 32 -0.81 -4.18 -5.95
C VAL A 32 0.26 -5.04 -6.63
N ALA A 33 0.51 -6.22 -6.07
CA ALA A 33 1.39 -7.20 -6.72
C ALA A 33 0.79 -7.66 -8.05
N HIS A 34 1.62 -7.86 -9.07
CA HIS A 34 1.11 -8.30 -10.38
C HIS A 34 0.54 -9.73 -10.33
N ASP A 35 1.18 -10.58 -9.54
CA ASP A 35 0.92 -12.02 -9.50
C ASP A 35 0.37 -12.44 -8.12
N ALA A 36 -0.56 -13.41 -8.15
CA ALA A 36 -1.16 -13.95 -6.94
C ALA A 36 -0.13 -14.75 -6.13
N GLY A 37 -0.01 -14.44 -4.83
CA GLY A 37 0.97 -15.07 -3.93
C GLY A 37 2.22 -14.23 -3.70
N TYR A 38 2.36 -13.10 -4.41
CA TYR A 38 3.41 -12.11 -4.20
C TYR A 38 2.86 -10.87 -3.51
N TYR A 39 3.78 -10.06 -2.96
CA TYR A 39 3.46 -8.84 -2.26
C TYR A 39 4.25 -7.64 -2.83
N SER A 40 3.62 -6.48 -2.81
CA SER A 40 4.27 -5.19 -3.04
C SER A 40 4.37 -4.47 -1.70
N ILE A 41 5.58 -4.12 -1.30
CA ILE A 41 5.87 -3.49 -0.01
C ILE A 41 6.30 -2.05 -0.28
N TYR A 42 5.52 -1.09 0.19
CA TYR A 42 5.81 0.33 0.12
C TYR A 42 6.30 0.84 1.46
N VAL A 43 7.46 1.50 1.47
CA VAL A 43 8.02 2.11 2.68
C VAL A 43 8.01 3.63 2.49
N PHE A 44 7.20 4.31 3.28
CA PHE A 44 7.07 5.77 3.28
C PHE A 44 7.89 6.37 4.41
N CYS A 45 8.89 7.18 4.07
CA CYS A 45 9.78 7.81 5.04
C CYS A 45 10.06 9.27 4.71
N ASP A 46 10.29 10.10 5.73
CA ASP A 46 10.70 11.49 5.57
C ASP A 46 12.23 11.58 5.46
N ASP A 47 12.75 12.33 4.47
CA ASP A 47 14.20 12.42 4.21
C ASP A 47 14.97 13.16 5.31
N ASN A 48 14.25 13.93 6.13
CA ASN A 48 14.82 14.61 7.29
C ASN A 48 15.08 13.68 8.48
N SER A 49 14.60 12.43 8.42
CA SER A 49 15.05 11.40 9.36
C SER A 49 16.44 10.93 8.93
N THR A 50 17.43 11.18 9.77
CA THR A 50 18.89 10.94 9.60
C THR A 50 19.29 9.52 9.19
N ASP A 51 18.34 8.65 8.90
CA ASP A 51 18.51 7.21 8.91
C ASP A 51 17.68 6.51 7.83
N SER A 52 17.46 7.11 6.66
CA SER A 52 16.77 6.44 5.53
C SER A 52 17.40 5.08 5.20
N LYS A 53 18.73 4.96 5.31
CA LYS A 53 19.49 3.72 5.15
C LYS A 53 19.27 2.71 6.29
N SER A 54 19.13 3.19 7.52
CA SER A 54 18.79 2.38 8.70
C SER A 54 17.33 1.90 8.67
N ILE A 55 16.40 2.75 8.25
CA ILE A 55 14.99 2.39 8.02
C ILE A 55 14.88 1.34 6.90
N THR A 56 15.65 1.52 5.83
CA THR A 56 15.75 0.55 4.73
C THR A 56 16.28 -0.80 5.23
N ASN A 57 17.38 -0.79 5.98
CA ASN A 57 17.95 -2.00 6.56
C ASN A 57 17.03 -2.64 7.61
N ASN A 58 16.27 -1.86 8.39
CA ASN A 58 15.29 -2.37 9.35
C ASN A 58 14.07 -2.98 8.66
N ALA A 59 13.61 -2.38 7.55
CA ALA A 59 12.56 -2.96 6.73
C ALA A 59 13.01 -4.29 6.12
N ILE A 60 14.20 -4.30 5.52
CA ILE A 60 14.78 -5.49 4.89
C ILE A 60 15.06 -6.57 5.93
N SER A 61 15.68 -6.24 7.06
CA SER A 61 15.98 -7.20 8.14
C SER A 61 14.73 -7.80 8.79
N ALA A 62 13.64 -7.02 8.92
CA ALA A 62 12.35 -7.54 9.40
C ALA A 62 11.69 -8.53 8.41
N ILE A 63 12.12 -8.49 7.15
CA ILE A 63 11.64 -9.30 6.03
C ILE A 63 12.62 -10.45 5.71
N GLU A 64 13.83 -10.41 6.29
CA GLU A 64 14.97 -11.31 6.04
C GLU A 64 15.12 -12.59 6.90
N PRO A 65 14.18 -13.06 7.76
CA PRO A 65 14.30 -14.42 8.25
C PRO A 65 14.44 -15.37 7.05
N GLU A 66 15.38 -16.33 7.10
CA GLU A 66 15.64 -17.30 6.01
C GLU A 66 14.33 -17.95 5.48
N ASP A 67 13.35 -18.13 6.36
CA ASP A 67 12.02 -18.67 6.08
C ASP A 67 11.11 -17.78 5.22
N MET A 68 11.41 -16.48 5.15
CA MET A 68 10.66 -15.46 4.41
C MET A 68 11.27 -15.13 3.06
N ARG A 69 12.58 -15.31 2.89
CA ARG A 69 13.29 -14.99 1.65
C ARG A 69 12.69 -15.69 0.41
N LEU A 70 12.24 -16.93 0.58
CA LEU A 70 11.55 -17.73 -0.46
C LEU A 70 10.17 -17.18 -0.86
N TRP A 71 9.48 -16.42 0.00
CA TRP A 71 8.19 -15.79 -0.30
C TRP A 71 8.35 -14.41 -0.93
N LEU A 72 9.54 -13.81 -0.77
CA LEU A 72 9.92 -12.59 -1.44
C LEU A 72 10.62 -12.79 -2.78
N GLU A 73 10.93 -14.02 -3.18
CA GLU A 73 11.39 -14.33 -4.55
C GLU A 73 10.27 -14.01 -5.56
N GLY A 74 10.10 -12.74 -5.90
CA GLY A 74 9.05 -12.19 -6.76
C GLY A 74 8.22 -11.07 -6.10
N SER A 75 8.37 -10.84 -4.79
CA SER A 75 7.78 -9.67 -4.12
C SER A 75 8.66 -8.44 -4.32
N SER A 76 8.05 -7.28 -4.58
CA SER A 76 8.77 -6.03 -4.84
C SER A 76 8.76 -5.12 -3.62
N VAL A 77 9.90 -4.49 -3.30
CA VAL A 77 9.99 -3.48 -2.24
C VAL A 77 10.26 -2.13 -2.89
N THR A 78 9.32 -1.19 -2.71
CA THR A 78 9.38 0.17 -3.25
C THR A 78 9.53 1.18 -2.11
N PHE A 79 10.61 1.95 -2.16
CA PHE A 79 10.82 3.05 -1.21
C PHE A 79 10.24 4.34 -1.77
N VAL A 80 9.40 4.98 -0.96
CA VAL A 80 8.77 6.25 -1.29
C VAL A 80 9.20 7.29 -0.28
N SER A 81 10.02 8.23 -0.73
CA SER A 81 10.31 9.41 0.07
C SER A 81 9.10 10.33 0.13
N LEU A 82 8.77 10.79 1.33
CA LEU A 82 7.74 11.80 1.60
C LEU A 82 8.22 13.23 1.35
N SER A 83 9.54 13.44 1.22
CA SER A 83 10.11 14.74 0.86
C SER A 83 9.90 15.06 -0.63
N ASP A 84 9.77 14.02 -1.47
CA ASP A 84 9.48 14.14 -2.90
C ASP A 84 8.01 14.55 -3.07
N GLU A 85 7.76 15.85 -3.25
CA GLU A 85 6.42 16.41 -3.43
C GLU A 85 5.61 15.72 -4.53
N LYS A 86 6.24 15.27 -5.62
CA LYS A 86 5.53 14.61 -6.72
C LYS A 86 5.02 13.22 -6.31
N LYS A 87 5.87 12.46 -5.60
CA LYS A 87 5.49 11.14 -5.08
C LYS A 87 4.48 11.28 -3.95
N ARG A 88 4.76 12.15 -2.97
CA ARG A 88 3.85 12.43 -1.86
C ARG A 88 2.46 12.83 -2.35
N LYS A 89 2.34 13.74 -3.32
CA LYS A 89 1.03 14.16 -3.88
C LYS A 89 0.29 13.05 -4.63
N SER A 90 1.01 12.06 -5.16
CA SER A 90 0.43 10.91 -5.85
C SER A 90 -0.15 9.90 -4.87
N TYR A 91 0.50 9.69 -3.72
CA TYR A 91 0.09 8.72 -2.70
C TYR A 91 -0.78 9.31 -1.59
N SER A 92 -0.66 10.60 -1.28
CA SER A 92 -1.41 11.28 -0.20
C SER A 92 -2.92 11.31 -0.42
N LYS A 93 -3.38 11.01 -1.63
CA LYS A 93 -4.81 10.93 -1.96
C LYS A 93 -5.43 9.59 -1.59
N ILE A 94 -4.61 8.55 -1.42
CA ILE A 94 -5.05 7.17 -1.26
C ILE A 94 -4.69 6.69 0.14
N ILE A 95 -3.54 7.16 0.65
CA ILE A 95 -3.02 6.75 1.94
C ILE A 95 -2.80 8.03 2.74
N ASN A 96 -3.50 8.14 3.87
CA ASN A 96 -3.34 9.25 4.78
C ASN A 96 -2.11 9.01 5.69
N ILE A 97 -0.92 9.13 5.09
CA ILE A 97 0.34 8.89 5.79
C ILE A 97 0.59 10.04 6.76
N THR A 98 0.27 9.80 8.02
CA THR A 98 0.41 10.77 9.11
C THR A 98 1.70 10.57 9.92
N LYS A 99 2.42 9.47 9.70
CA LYS A 99 3.60 9.06 10.48
C LYS A 99 4.72 8.54 9.57
N SER A 100 5.97 8.70 10.02
CA SER A 100 7.17 8.21 9.34
C SER A 100 8.01 7.37 10.33
N PRO A 101 8.51 6.19 9.94
CA PRO A 101 8.20 5.47 8.70
C PRO A 101 6.81 4.81 8.74
N THR A 102 6.15 4.68 7.60
CA THR A 102 4.92 3.88 7.43
C THR A 102 5.17 2.81 6.36
N TYR A 103 4.83 1.57 6.70
CA TYR A 103 4.93 0.39 5.85
C TYR A 103 3.54 0.03 5.36
N ILE A 104 3.40 -0.16 4.05
CA ILE A 104 2.18 -0.62 3.42
C ILE A 104 2.48 -1.86 2.62
N ILE A 105 1.74 -2.93 2.88
CA ILE A 105 1.89 -4.19 2.17
C ILE A 105 0.60 -4.43 1.39
N MET A 106 0.75 -4.66 0.11
CA MET A 106 -0.33 -4.97 -0.81
C MET A 106 -0.13 -6.36 -1.38
N ASP A 107 -1.21 -7.13 -1.50
CA ASP A 107 -1.24 -8.31 -2.35
C ASP A 107 -1.73 -7.93 -3.75
N HIS A 108 -2.10 -8.91 -4.57
CA HIS A 108 -2.62 -8.69 -5.93
C HIS A 108 -4.01 -8.03 -6.01
N ARG A 109 -4.69 -7.80 -4.88
CA ARG A 109 -6.06 -7.26 -4.85
C ARG A 109 -6.18 -6.02 -3.98
N GLU A 110 -5.53 -6.00 -2.83
CA GLU A 110 -5.81 -4.99 -1.80
C GLU A 110 -4.61 -4.70 -0.89
N ILE A 111 -4.79 -3.70 -0.03
CA ILE A 111 -3.91 -3.42 1.09
C ILE A 111 -4.15 -4.48 2.15
N VAL A 112 -3.10 -5.22 2.50
CA VAL A 112 -3.11 -6.30 3.48
C VAL A 112 -2.64 -5.81 4.85
N LEU A 113 -1.72 -4.84 4.88
CA LEU A 113 -1.20 -4.28 6.11
C LEU A 113 -0.79 -2.82 5.93
N GLU A 114 -1.17 -1.98 6.87
CA GLU A 114 -0.62 -0.64 7.08
C GLU A 114 -0.11 -0.58 8.52
N THR A 115 1.18 -0.28 8.70
CA THR A 115 1.82 -0.30 10.02
C THR A 115 3.01 0.65 10.10
N ASN A 116 3.35 1.11 11.29
CA ASN A 116 4.60 1.81 11.58
C ASN A 116 5.63 0.89 12.25
N ASP A 117 5.22 -0.32 12.63
CA ASP A 117 6.07 -1.33 13.26
C ASP A 117 6.52 -2.35 12.22
N PRO A 118 7.82 -2.45 11.89
CA PRO A 118 8.32 -3.43 10.94
C PRO A 118 8.14 -4.88 11.44
N LYS A 119 8.01 -5.13 12.75
CA LYS A 119 7.74 -6.48 13.28
C LYS A 119 6.33 -6.98 12.95
N ALA A 120 5.39 -6.07 12.71
CA ALA A 120 4.03 -6.46 12.30
C ALA A 120 4.03 -7.09 10.89
N ILE A 121 5.03 -6.77 10.06
CA ILE A 121 5.20 -7.33 8.71
C ILE A 121 5.45 -8.83 8.80
N SER A 122 6.43 -9.25 9.61
CA SER A 122 6.76 -10.67 9.75
C SER A 122 5.63 -11.45 10.40
N LYS A 123 4.96 -10.88 11.39
CA LYS A 123 3.76 -11.49 12.00
C LYS A 123 2.66 -11.74 10.94
N MET A 124 2.34 -10.75 10.11
CA MET A 124 1.31 -10.88 9.07
C MET A 124 1.67 -11.95 8.04
N LEU A 125 2.94 -11.98 7.59
CA LEU A 125 3.42 -12.98 6.63
C LEU A 125 3.33 -14.40 7.22
N MET A 126 3.64 -14.58 8.51
CA MET A 126 3.49 -15.87 9.21
C MET A 126 2.02 -16.30 9.33
N GLU A 127 1.12 -15.39 9.68
CA GLU A 127 -0.32 -15.67 9.79
C GLU A 127 -0.91 -16.14 8.45
N ARG A 128 -0.57 -15.45 7.35
CA ARG A 128 -1.03 -15.83 6.00
C ARG A 128 -0.40 -17.13 5.50
N LYS A 129 0.84 -17.46 5.90
CA LYS A 129 1.44 -18.78 5.65
C LYS A 129 0.61 -19.89 6.29
N GLY A 130 0.17 -19.70 7.54
CA GLY A 130 -0.68 -20.67 8.25
C GLY A 130 -2.05 -20.88 7.61
N THR A 131 -2.63 -19.86 6.96
CA THR A 131 -3.93 -19.97 6.29
C THR A 131 -3.85 -20.75 4.97
N LYS A 132 -2.75 -20.60 4.21
CA LYS A 132 -2.56 -21.33 2.93
C LYS A 132 -2.48 -22.86 3.13
N ILE A 133 -2.00 -23.31 4.29
CA ILE A 133 -1.85 -24.74 4.62
C ILE A 133 -3.19 -25.38 5.03
N LYS A 134 -4.15 -24.60 5.58
CA LYS A 134 -5.46 -25.11 5.99
C LYS A 134 -6.52 -25.18 4.87
N GLY A 135 -6.25 -24.59 3.70
CA GLY A 135 -7.15 -24.59 2.54
C GLY A 135 -7.00 -25.78 1.59
N THR A 136 -6.15 -26.75 1.91
CA THR A 136 -5.96 -28.00 1.15
C THR A 136 -6.11 -29.18 2.10
N ALA A 137 -7.37 -29.50 2.43
CA ALA A 137 -7.78 -30.78 3.01
C ALA A 137 -9.18 -31.11 2.51
#